data_AF-A0A9P5RQ05-F1
#
_entry.id   AF-A0A9P5RQ05-F1
#
_cell.length_a   1.000
_cell.length_b   1.000
_cell.length_c   1.000
_cell.angle_alpha   90.00
_cell.angle_beta   90.00
_cell.angle_gamma   90.00
#
_symmetry.space_group_name_H-M   'P 1'
#
loop_
_entity.id
_entity.type
_entity.pdbx_description
1 polymer ?
#
loop_
_entity_poly.entity_id
_entity_poly.type
_entity_poly.pdbx_seq_one_letter_code
_entity_poly.pdbx_strand_id
1 'polypeptide(L)'
;QYNMPFIHSKPWRVQFFNHIKCPEDVFIPTEDCDAWRLCPEHRWVYNKLTIALTQDLKAAPHCVLPPKAAYPVFSKPLMNLKGMGVGSRVIPDEATFLKSLQPGYFWCTLLKGRHVSTDAAFVNGEMVWSRHTTGVPIGDGMFDYWHLHKEAMPEIEDWCSSWAHKHLTGYTGMANFETIGGKIIEMHLRFTPQWADLYGDKWLNAVVRLYVDKVWELDDSDRIDQYSVILWGSQQRSYCLPPAAEVSRAAAVPGVSSIQVSFHENVDPTTASNPPGGFRLAIVNSYELEAGRKATKILREAIKEVDTKPHVNGVTGSAVCRCHK
;
A
#
# COMPACT_ATOMS: atom_id res chain seq x y z
N GLN A 1 -24.30 5.42 16.04
CA GLN A 1 -23.09 5.45 15.20
C GLN A 1 -23.24 4.32 14.21
N TYR A 2 -23.39 4.59 12.92
CA TYR A 2 -23.43 3.55 11.90
C TYR A 2 -22.08 2.82 11.95
N ASN A 3 -22.10 1.52 12.25
CA ASN A 3 -20.90 0.69 12.22
C ASN A 3 -20.54 0.54 10.73
N MET A 4 -19.43 1.13 10.29
CA MET A 4 -19.06 1.05 8.88
C MET A 4 -18.40 -0.31 8.59
N PRO A 5 -18.90 -1.08 7.61
CA PRO A 5 -18.47 -2.46 7.37
C PRO A 5 -17.08 -2.56 6.75
N PHE A 6 -16.63 -1.52 6.04
CA PHE A 6 -15.23 -1.37 5.67
C PHE A 6 -14.43 -0.92 6.88
N ILE A 7 -13.60 -1.82 7.41
CA ILE A 7 -12.73 -1.49 8.54
C ILE A 7 -11.61 -0.62 8.02
N HIS A 8 -11.62 0.66 8.38
CA HIS A 8 -10.57 1.62 8.04
C HIS A 8 -10.17 2.47 9.25
N SER A 9 -8.89 2.81 9.35
CA SER A 9 -8.37 3.67 10.42
C SER A 9 -8.12 5.11 9.97
N LYS A 10 -8.21 5.39 8.66
CA LYS A 10 -7.82 6.66 8.05
C LYS A 10 -9.03 7.52 7.67
N PRO A 11 -9.25 8.70 8.30
CA PRO A 11 -10.45 9.51 8.08
C PRO A 11 -10.65 9.94 6.62
N TRP A 12 -9.58 10.24 5.88
CA TRP A 12 -9.68 10.64 4.48
C TRP A 12 -10.13 9.51 3.54
N ARG A 13 -10.12 8.24 3.96
CA ARG A 13 -10.64 7.12 3.15
C ARG A 13 -12.12 6.84 3.36
N VAL A 14 -12.73 7.42 4.41
CA VAL A 14 -14.18 7.33 4.68
C VAL A 14 -15.00 7.71 3.44
N GLN A 15 -14.52 8.70 2.67
CA GLN A 15 -15.18 9.21 1.48
C GLN A 15 -15.50 8.12 0.44
N PHE A 16 -14.71 7.04 0.39
CA PHE A 16 -14.91 5.95 -0.56
C PHE A 16 -16.01 4.98 -0.13
N PHE A 17 -16.31 4.89 1.17
CA PHE A 17 -17.13 3.79 1.71
C PHE A 17 -18.45 4.27 2.31
N ASN A 18 -18.56 5.55 2.68
CA ASN A 18 -19.71 6.10 3.41
C ASN A 18 -21.08 5.95 2.71
N HIS A 19 -21.10 5.79 1.38
CA HIS A 19 -22.29 5.69 0.56
C HIS A 19 -22.66 4.25 0.20
N ILE A 20 -21.79 3.28 0.55
CA ILE A 20 -21.99 1.87 0.23
C ILE A 20 -22.87 1.23 1.29
N LYS A 21 -23.96 0.60 0.86
CA LYS A 21 -24.80 -0.22 1.73
C LYS A 21 -24.16 -1.58 1.94
N CYS A 22 -23.93 -1.96 3.19
CA CYS A 22 -23.42 -3.29 3.52
C CYS A 22 -23.95 -3.71 4.91
N PRO A 23 -24.27 -5.01 5.12
CA PRO A 23 -24.82 -5.50 6.39
C PRO A 23 -23.91 -5.20 7.59
N GLU A 24 -24.50 -4.98 8.77
CA GLU A 24 -23.76 -4.58 9.98
C GLU A 24 -22.83 -5.67 10.54
N ASP A 25 -23.08 -6.93 10.18
CA ASP A 25 -22.32 -8.12 10.60
C ASP A 25 -21.22 -8.53 9.61
N VAL A 26 -21.02 -7.73 8.55
CA VAL A 26 -20.03 -7.99 7.51
C VAL A 26 -18.84 -7.06 7.67
N PHE A 27 -17.64 -7.64 7.75
CA PHE A 27 -16.39 -6.92 7.95
C PHE A 27 -15.46 -7.09 6.76
N ILE A 28 -15.12 -6.00 6.09
CA ILE A 28 -14.25 -5.97 4.92
C ILE A 28 -12.96 -5.23 5.29
N PRO A 29 -11.80 -5.90 5.32
CA PRO A 29 -10.56 -5.25 5.75
C PRO A 29 -10.02 -4.30 4.68
N THR A 30 -9.58 -3.11 5.10
CA THR A 30 -8.80 -2.18 4.26
C THR A 30 -7.36 -1.98 4.76
N GLU A 31 -7.01 -2.60 5.89
CA GLU A 31 -5.69 -2.59 6.50
C GLU A 31 -5.23 -4.02 6.80
N ASP A 32 -3.92 -4.28 6.72
CA ASP A 32 -3.37 -5.62 6.87
C ASP A 32 -3.55 -6.20 8.28
N CYS A 33 -3.58 -5.36 9.31
CA CYS A 33 -3.79 -5.82 10.69
C CYS A 33 -5.22 -6.35 10.91
N ASP A 34 -6.21 -5.81 10.21
CA ASP A 34 -7.59 -6.26 10.29
C ASP A 34 -7.77 -7.53 9.45
N ALA A 35 -7.22 -7.56 8.24
CA ALA A 35 -7.19 -8.76 7.41
C ALA A 35 -6.50 -9.94 8.10
N TRP A 36 -5.39 -9.70 8.81
CA TRP A 36 -4.68 -10.72 9.59
C TRP A 36 -5.57 -11.35 10.69
N ARG A 37 -6.46 -10.55 11.31
CA ARG A 37 -7.41 -11.04 12.32
C ARG A 37 -8.58 -11.78 11.69
N LEU A 38 -9.13 -11.27 10.59
CA LEU A 38 -10.31 -11.81 9.92
C LEU A 38 -10.03 -13.09 9.13
N CYS A 39 -8.78 -13.32 8.70
CA CYS A 39 -8.41 -14.46 7.86
C CYS A 39 -7.38 -15.39 8.54
N PRO A 40 -7.72 -16.04 9.67
CA PRO A 40 -6.76 -16.82 10.46
C PRO A 40 -6.17 -18.03 9.70
N GLU A 41 -6.91 -18.61 8.76
CA GLU A 41 -6.47 -19.76 7.96
C GLU A 41 -5.46 -19.36 6.87
N HIS A 42 -5.57 -18.13 6.35
CA HIS A 42 -4.75 -17.64 5.23
C HIS A 42 -3.69 -16.61 5.63
N ARG A 43 -3.69 -16.08 6.86
CA ARG A 43 -2.74 -15.05 7.32
C ARG A 43 -1.26 -15.44 7.24
N TRP A 44 -0.94 -16.71 6.98
CA TRP A 44 0.42 -17.16 6.70
C TRP A 44 1.03 -16.44 5.48
N VAL A 45 0.21 -15.93 4.54
CA VAL A 45 0.69 -15.19 3.35
C VAL A 45 1.51 -13.94 3.71
N TYR A 46 1.30 -13.38 4.89
CA TYR A 46 2.08 -12.24 5.38
C TYR A 46 3.55 -12.60 5.70
N ASN A 47 3.88 -13.89 5.78
CA ASN A 47 5.26 -14.38 5.90
C ASN A 47 5.93 -14.43 4.51
N LYS A 48 6.73 -13.41 4.23
CA LYS A 48 7.42 -13.21 2.94
C LYS A 48 8.45 -14.30 2.61
N LEU A 49 9.06 -14.94 3.62
CA LEU A 49 9.93 -16.09 3.37
C LEU A 49 9.11 -17.29 2.89
N THR A 50 7.94 -17.52 3.48
CA THR A 50 7.05 -18.61 3.04
C THR A 50 6.60 -18.38 1.61
N ILE A 51 6.17 -17.15 1.26
CA ILE A 51 5.84 -16.77 -0.13
C ILE A 51 7.02 -17.04 -1.08
N ALA A 52 8.25 -16.68 -0.71
CA ALA A 52 9.43 -16.93 -1.54
C ALA A 52 9.66 -18.44 -1.76
N LEU A 53 9.59 -19.24 -0.69
CA LEU A 53 9.80 -20.68 -0.76
C LEU A 53 8.71 -21.41 -1.55
N THR A 54 7.44 -20.99 -1.47
CA THR A 54 6.34 -21.60 -2.26
C THR A 54 6.48 -21.41 -3.77
N GLN A 55 7.35 -20.51 -4.19
CA GLN A 55 7.66 -20.22 -5.61
C GLN A 55 9.06 -20.71 -6.01
N ASP A 56 9.68 -21.56 -5.19
CA ASP A 56 11.02 -22.12 -5.39
C ASP A 56 12.14 -21.06 -5.50
N LEU A 57 11.92 -19.87 -4.93
CA LEU A 57 12.98 -18.87 -4.83
C LEU A 57 14.01 -19.30 -3.79
N LYS A 58 15.31 -19.10 -4.09
CA LYS A 58 16.37 -19.29 -3.10
C LYS A 58 16.17 -18.24 -2.01
N ALA A 59 15.82 -18.68 -0.81
CA ALA A 59 15.58 -17.82 0.32
C ALA A 59 15.84 -18.56 1.63
N ALA A 60 16.27 -17.84 2.65
CA ALA A 60 16.43 -18.40 3.99
C ALA A 60 16.39 -17.28 5.05
N PRO A 61 16.04 -17.59 6.32
CA PRO A 61 16.19 -16.62 7.39
C PRO A 61 17.66 -16.20 7.55
N HIS A 62 17.89 -15.04 8.16
CA HIS A 62 19.24 -14.66 8.59
C HIS A 62 19.88 -15.76 9.46
N CYS A 63 21.22 -15.84 9.41
CA CYS A 63 22.07 -16.92 9.94
C CYS A 63 22.13 -18.21 9.12
N VAL A 64 21.28 -18.39 8.11
CA VAL A 64 21.50 -19.38 7.03
C VAL A 64 22.16 -18.64 5.88
N LEU A 65 23.43 -18.91 5.58
CA LEU A 65 24.17 -18.12 4.60
C LEU A 65 23.67 -18.40 3.17
N PRO A 66 23.50 -17.36 2.33
CA PRO A 66 23.38 -17.54 0.89
C PRO A 66 24.62 -18.26 0.32
N PRO A 67 24.46 -19.15 -0.67
CA PRO A 67 25.59 -19.65 -1.44
C PRO A 67 26.37 -18.49 -2.06
N LYS A 68 27.71 -18.57 -2.13
CA LYS A 68 28.54 -17.49 -2.67
C LYS A 68 28.11 -17.00 -4.06
N ALA A 69 27.66 -17.91 -4.93
CA ALA A 69 27.17 -17.59 -6.27
C ALA A 69 25.76 -16.93 -6.30
N ALA A 70 25.07 -16.83 -5.16
CA ALA A 70 23.74 -16.21 -5.08
C ALA A 70 23.79 -14.70 -4.86
N TYR A 71 24.94 -14.15 -4.45
CA TYR A 71 25.09 -12.71 -4.26
C TYR A 71 25.11 -11.96 -5.60
N PRO A 72 24.54 -10.74 -5.68
CA PRO A 72 23.83 -10.04 -4.60
C PRO A 72 22.46 -10.65 -4.28
N VAL A 73 22.09 -10.63 -2.99
CA VAL A 73 20.77 -11.07 -2.51
C VAL A 73 19.94 -9.89 -2.02
N PHE A 74 18.62 -10.06 -1.94
CA PHE A 74 17.73 -9.07 -1.34
C PHE A 74 17.37 -9.50 0.09
N SER A 75 17.33 -8.57 1.04
CA SER A 75 17.01 -8.82 2.45
C SER A 75 15.93 -7.87 2.93
N LYS A 76 14.97 -8.38 3.72
CA LYS A 76 13.87 -7.62 4.32
C LYS A 76 13.28 -8.36 5.54
N PRO A 77 12.46 -7.70 6.37
CA PRO A 77 11.70 -8.39 7.42
C PRO A 77 10.83 -9.53 6.86
N LEU A 78 10.69 -10.61 7.64
CA LEU A 78 9.79 -11.74 7.36
C LEU A 78 8.34 -11.27 7.23
N MET A 79 7.91 -10.35 8.10
CA MET A 79 6.56 -9.80 8.14
C MET A 79 6.63 -8.31 8.49
N ASN A 80 5.79 -7.51 7.84
CA ASN A 80 5.64 -6.08 8.11
C ASN A 80 4.23 -5.65 7.71
N LEU A 81 3.29 -5.64 8.66
CA LEU A 81 1.90 -5.24 8.42
C LEU A 81 1.71 -3.72 8.30
N LYS A 82 2.76 -2.92 8.58
CA LYS A 82 2.74 -1.45 8.41
C LYS A 82 3.14 -1.04 6.98
N GLY A 83 3.71 -1.95 6.19
CA GLY A 83 4.06 -1.77 4.79
C GLY A 83 5.29 -0.87 4.52
N MET A 84 5.28 -0.20 3.38
CA MET A 84 6.28 0.81 2.94
C MET A 84 7.70 0.28 2.64
N GLY A 85 7.88 -1.03 2.50
CA GLY A 85 9.19 -1.61 2.19
C GLY A 85 10.27 -1.39 3.26
N VAL A 86 9.88 -0.96 4.48
CA VAL A 86 10.79 -0.65 5.58
C VAL A 86 11.72 -1.82 5.89
N GLY A 87 13.02 -1.53 5.99
CA GLY A 87 14.05 -2.52 6.29
C GLY A 87 14.59 -3.26 5.08
N SER A 88 14.04 -3.05 3.88
CA SER A 88 14.49 -3.74 2.67
C SER A 88 15.84 -3.22 2.17
N ARG A 89 16.73 -4.12 1.74
CA ARG A 89 18.07 -3.77 1.24
C ARG A 89 18.64 -4.84 0.29
N VAL A 90 19.49 -4.41 -0.63
CA VAL A 90 20.37 -5.32 -1.39
C VAL A 90 21.63 -5.58 -0.58
N ILE A 91 22.03 -6.84 -0.46
CA ILE A 91 23.25 -7.26 0.20
C ILE A 91 24.22 -7.78 -0.88
N PRO A 92 25.35 -7.10 -1.11
CA PRO A 92 26.23 -7.37 -2.24
C PRO A 92 27.11 -8.60 -2.08
N ASP A 93 27.44 -8.99 -0.84
CA ASP A 93 28.41 -10.04 -0.54
C ASP A 93 28.22 -10.63 0.88
N GLU A 94 28.93 -11.72 1.14
CA GLU A 94 28.90 -12.46 2.41
C GLU A 94 29.41 -11.63 3.59
N ALA A 95 30.45 -10.82 3.40
CA ALA A 95 31.00 -9.99 4.47
C ALA A 95 29.98 -8.94 4.93
N THR A 96 29.23 -8.35 3.99
CA THR A 96 28.14 -7.41 4.27
C THR A 96 26.95 -8.15 4.89
N PHE A 97 26.62 -9.35 4.42
CA PHE A 97 25.57 -10.19 5.00
C PHE A 97 25.79 -10.43 6.50
N LEU A 98 26.98 -10.90 6.87
CA LEU A 98 27.36 -11.20 8.26
C LEU A 98 27.27 -9.97 9.18
N LYS A 99 27.63 -8.78 8.67
CA LYS A 99 27.50 -7.51 9.42
C LYS A 99 26.06 -7.01 9.54
N SER A 100 25.16 -7.52 8.71
CA SER A 100 23.77 -7.08 8.61
C SER A 100 22.77 -8.05 9.23
N LEU A 101 23.24 -9.09 9.93
CA LEU A 101 22.38 -10.06 10.60
C LEU A 101 21.41 -9.34 11.55
N GLN A 102 20.15 -9.75 11.48
CA GLN A 102 19.06 -9.08 12.17
C GLN A 102 17.96 -10.12 12.43
N PRO A 103 17.51 -10.29 13.69
CA PRO A 103 16.38 -11.16 14.00
C PRO A 103 15.13 -10.75 13.22
N GLY A 104 14.34 -11.73 12.80
CA GLY A 104 13.10 -11.48 12.06
C GLY A 104 13.28 -11.12 10.59
N TYR A 105 14.50 -11.14 10.05
CA TYR A 105 14.80 -10.91 8.64
C TYR A 105 15.13 -12.20 7.90
N PHE A 106 14.97 -12.16 6.58
CA PHE A 106 15.37 -13.20 5.66
C PHE A 106 16.05 -12.60 4.44
N TRP A 107 16.81 -13.41 3.71
CA TRP A 107 17.29 -13.08 2.37
C TRP A 107 16.57 -13.91 1.31
N CYS A 108 16.47 -13.39 0.10
CA CYS A 108 16.02 -14.13 -1.08
C CYS A 108 16.78 -13.71 -2.33
N THR A 109 16.56 -14.44 -3.42
CA THR A 109 16.99 -14.05 -4.77
C THR A 109 16.63 -12.59 -5.05
N LEU A 110 17.60 -11.81 -5.52
CA LEU A 110 17.35 -10.45 -6.00
C LEU A 110 16.62 -10.52 -7.36
N LEU A 111 15.31 -10.31 -7.33
CA LEU A 111 14.47 -10.30 -8.52
C LEU A 111 14.71 -9.03 -9.34
N LYS A 112 14.51 -9.13 -10.66
CA LYS A 112 14.60 -8.03 -11.62
C LYS A 112 13.37 -8.05 -12.52
N GLY A 113 13.01 -6.89 -13.07
CA GLY A 113 11.86 -6.74 -13.96
C GLY A 113 10.89 -5.69 -13.43
N ARG A 114 9.72 -5.61 -14.06
CA ARG A 114 8.69 -4.64 -13.70
C ARG A 114 8.10 -4.97 -12.33
N HIS A 115 7.95 -3.96 -11.48
CA HIS A 115 7.19 -4.05 -10.22
C HIS A 115 5.72 -3.73 -10.49
N VAL A 116 4.84 -4.70 -10.27
CA VAL A 116 3.40 -4.59 -10.49
C VAL A 116 2.65 -4.95 -9.20
N SER A 117 1.73 -4.08 -8.79
CA SER A 117 0.74 -4.32 -7.74
C SER A 117 -0.57 -4.77 -8.39
N THR A 118 -1.10 -5.91 -7.98
CA THR A 118 -2.31 -6.52 -8.57
C THR A 118 -3.34 -6.72 -7.49
N ASP A 119 -4.39 -5.89 -7.49
CA ASP A 119 -5.58 -6.17 -6.69
C ASP A 119 -6.44 -7.21 -7.40
N ALA A 120 -6.97 -8.17 -6.64
CA ALA A 120 -7.70 -9.31 -7.17
C ALA A 120 -8.82 -9.77 -6.23
N ALA A 121 -9.90 -10.28 -6.82
CA ALA A 121 -11.00 -10.90 -6.10
C ALA A 121 -10.88 -12.43 -6.21
N PHE A 122 -11.11 -13.12 -5.10
CA PHE A 122 -11.05 -14.57 -5.01
C PHE A 122 -12.36 -15.17 -4.56
N VAL A 123 -12.76 -16.28 -5.19
CA VAL A 123 -13.84 -17.15 -4.73
C VAL A 123 -13.28 -18.56 -4.59
N ASN A 124 -13.20 -19.06 -3.35
CA ASN A 124 -12.65 -20.37 -3.03
C ASN A 124 -11.24 -20.65 -3.60
N GLY A 125 -10.37 -19.64 -3.60
CA GLY A 125 -9.01 -19.72 -4.16
C GLY A 125 -8.91 -19.47 -5.66
N GLU A 126 -10.03 -19.35 -6.38
CA GLU A 126 -10.05 -18.97 -7.79
C GLU A 126 -10.04 -17.45 -7.95
N MET A 127 -9.12 -16.94 -8.77
CA MET A 127 -9.08 -15.51 -9.11
C MET A 127 -10.16 -15.20 -10.15
N VAL A 128 -11.13 -14.35 -9.79
CA VAL A 128 -12.30 -14.04 -10.62
C VAL A 128 -12.31 -12.60 -11.15
N TRP A 129 -11.40 -11.75 -10.65
CA TRP A 129 -11.15 -10.40 -11.16
C TRP A 129 -9.75 -9.96 -10.75
N SER A 130 -9.12 -9.13 -11.57
CA SER A 130 -7.84 -8.49 -11.29
C SER A 130 -7.76 -7.09 -11.89
N ARG A 131 -6.96 -6.24 -11.25
CA ARG A 131 -6.53 -4.95 -11.79
C ARG A 131 -5.08 -4.65 -11.44
N HIS A 132 -4.29 -4.33 -12.46
CA HIS A 132 -2.84 -4.13 -12.35
C HIS A 132 -2.48 -2.66 -12.25
N THR A 133 -1.49 -2.37 -11.41
CA THR A 133 -1.02 -1.02 -11.13
C THR A 133 0.51 -0.98 -11.12
N THR A 134 1.11 0.04 -11.72
CA THR A 134 2.55 0.28 -11.66
C THR A 134 2.85 1.69 -11.17
N GLY A 135 3.83 1.84 -10.29
CA GLY A 135 4.30 3.14 -9.83
C GLY A 135 5.46 3.67 -10.66
N VAL A 136 5.50 4.98 -10.90
CA VAL A 136 6.67 5.66 -11.47
C VAL A 136 7.58 6.13 -10.34
N PRO A 137 8.74 5.47 -10.10
CA PRO A 137 9.58 5.78 -8.95
C PRO A 137 10.30 7.11 -9.12
N ILE A 138 10.44 7.85 -8.01
CA ILE A 138 11.21 9.11 -7.95
C ILE A 138 12.35 9.05 -6.91
N GLY A 139 12.71 7.85 -6.47
CA GLY A 139 13.77 7.60 -5.49
C GLY A 139 13.25 7.37 -4.07
N ASP A 140 14.09 6.74 -3.24
CA ASP A 140 13.87 6.55 -1.79
C ASP A 140 12.49 6.02 -1.37
N GLY A 141 11.93 5.11 -2.18
CA GLY A 141 10.63 4.48 -1.95
C GLY A 141 9.42 5.36 -2.28
N MET A 142 9.62 6.52 -2.90
CA MET A 142 8.57 7.41 -3.38
C MET A 142 8.21 7.13 -4.84
N PHE A 143 6.96 7.46 -5.18
CA PHE A 143 6.42 7.39 -6.53
C PHE A 143 5.81 8.75 -6.93
N ASP A 144 6.00 9.18 -8.18
CA ASP A 144 5.34 10.37 -8.73
C ASP A 144 3.82 10.11 -8.81
N TYR A 145 3.47 9.02 -9.49
CA TYR A 145 2.10 8.53 -9.60
C TYR A 145 2.08 7.01 -9.76
N TRP A 146 0.91 6.45 -9.52
CA TRP A 146 0.54 5.09 -9.91
C TRP A 146 -0.34 5.14 -11.15
N HIS A 147 -0.07 4.25 -12.10
CA HIS A 147 -0.88 4.02 -13.30
C HIS A 147 -1.63 2.71 -13.12
N LEU A 148 -2.96 2.79 -13.08
CA LEU A 148 -3.88 1.66 -13.10
C LEU A 148 -4.14 1.32 -14.56
N HIS A 149 -3.68 0.14 -14.97
CA HIS A 149 -3.72 -0.30 -16.36
C HIS A 149 -5.12 -0.77 -16.74
N LYS A 150 -5.61 -0.34 -17.90
CA LYS A 150 -6.78 -1.00 -18.51
C LYS A 150 -6.45 -2.38 -19.07
N GLU A 151 -5.21 -2.58 -19.50
CA GLU A 151 -4.79 -3.82 -20.16
C GLU A 151 -4.60 -4.95 -19.14
N ALA A 152 -4.98 -6.15 -19.56
CA ALA A 152 -4.66 -7.38 -18.84
C ALA A 152 -3.13 -7.60 -18.82
N MET A 153 -2.67 -8.37 -17.84
CA MET A 153 -1.28 -8.84 -17.79
C MET A 153 -1.25 -10.37 -17.65
N PRO A 154 -1.51 -11.12 -18.75
CA PRO A 154 -1.77 -12.56 -18.69
C PRO A 154 -0.69 -13.37 -17.97
N GLU A 155 0.59 -13.05 -18.18
CA GLU A 155 1.69 -13.75 -17.49
C GLU A 155 1.63 -13.61 -15.96
N ILE A 156 1.21 -12.45 -15.45
CA ILE A 156 1.03 -12.20 -14.02
C ILE A 156 -0.26 -12.85 -13.54
N GLU A 157 -1.33 -12.74 -14.32
CA GLU A 157 -2.63 -13.32 -14.02
C GLU A 157 -2.54 -14.85 -13.90
N ASP A 158 -1.94 -15.52 -14.89
CA ASP A 158 -1.74 -16.96 -14.93
C ASP A 158 -0.88 -17.43 -13.76
N TRP A 159 0.22 -16.73 -13.47
CA TRP A 159 1.11 -17.08 -12.36
C TRP A 159 0.41 -16.93 -11.00
N CYS A 160 -0.23 -15.77 -10.76
CA CYS A 160 -0.90 -15.50 -9.49
C CYS A 160 -2.12 -16.41 -9.30
N SER A 161 -2.91 -16.65 -10.36
CA SER A 161 -4.05 -17.57 -10.33
C SER A 161 -3.61 -19.00 -10.00
N SER A 162 -2.59 -19.52 -10.71
CA SER A 162 -2.07 -20.87 -10.47
C SER A 162 -1.49 -21.03 -9.06
N TRP A 163 -0.77 -20.02 -8.58
CA TRP A 163 -0.23 -20.01 -7.23
C TRP A 163 -1.35 -19.95 -6.18
N ALA A 164 -2.35 -19.10 -6.38
CA ALA A 164 -3.50 -18.97 -5.49
C ALA A 164 -4.36 -20.24 -5.45
N HIS A 165 -4.63 -20.87 -6.59
CA HIS A 165 -5.35 -22.13 -6.66
C HIS A 165 -4.72 -23.21 -5.76
N LYS A 166 -3.38 -23.29 -5.76
CA LYS A 166 -2.60 -24.25 -4.97
C LYS A 166 -2.51 -23.90 -3.48
N HIS A 167 -2.47 -22.62 -3.14
CA HIS A 167 -2.09 -22.17 -1.79
C HIS A 167 -3.21 -21.46 -1.02
N LEU A 168 -4.25 -20.98 -1.70
CA LEU A 168 -5.36 -20.23 -1.14
C LEU A 168 -6.71 -20.94 -1.31
N THR A 169 -6.70 -22.26 -1.45
CA THR A 169 -7.94 -23.06 -1.42
C THR A 169 -8.79 -22.65 -0.20
N GLY A 170 -10.09 -22.47 -0.40
CA GLY A 170 -11.00 -21.99 0.65
C GLY A 170 -11.03 -20.47 0.86
N TYR A 171 -10.13 -19.70 0.26
CA TYR A 171 -10.12 -18.25 0.42
C TYR A 171 -11.18 -17.58 -0.47
N THR A 172 -12.07 -16.79 0.15
CA THR A 172 -12.98 -15.89 -0.58
C THR A 172 -12.86 -14.49 0.00
N GLY A 173 -12.45 -13.53 -0.85
CA GLY A 173 -12.19 -12.16 -0.42
C GLY A 173 -11.31 -11.40 -1.42
N MET A 174 -10.98 -10.17 -1.06
CA MET A 174 -10.05 -9.35 -1.84
C MET A 174 -8.61 -9.63 -1.42
N ALA A 175 -7.67 -9.57 -2.37
CA ALA A 175 -6.26 -9.64 -2.06
C ALA A 175 -5.45 -8.75 -3.01
N ASN A 176 -4.21 -8.46 -2.61
CA ASN A 176 -3.24 -7.76 -3.42
C ASN A 176 -1.96 -8.60 -3.54
N PHE A 177 -1.45 -8.76 -4.76
CA PHE A 177 -0.12 -9.30 -5.01
C PHE A 177 0.82 -8.19 -5.44
N GLU A 178 1.95 -8.08 -4.76
CA GLU A 178 3.09 -7.31 -5.24
C GLU A 178 4.04 -8.26 -5.95
N THR A 179 4.38 -7.97 -7.19
CA THR A 179 5.26 -8.83 -8.02
C THR A 179 6.43 -8.05 -8.59
N ILE A 180 7.59 -8.71 -8.77
CA ILE A 180 8.72 -8.22 -9.55
C ILE A 180 9.10 -9.27 -10.58
N GLY A 181 9.08 -8.91 -11.86
CA GLY A 181 9.37 -9.86 -12.94
C GLY A 181 8.43 -11.06 -12.94
N GLY A 182 7.16 -10.84 -12.55
CA GLY A 182 6.12 -11.87 -12.46
C GLY A 182 6.16 -12.74 -11.19
N LYS A 183 7.19 -12.64 -10.34
CA LYS A 183 7.26 -13.39 -9.07
C LYS A 183 6.69 -12.59 -7.91
N ILE A 184 5.90 -13.24 -7.07
CA ILE A 184 5.24 -12.63 -5.91
C ILE A 184 6.31 -12.32 -4.85
N ILE A 185 6.43 -11.04 -4.47
CA ILE A 185 7.34 -10.58 -3.43
C ILE A 185 6.62 -10.32 -2.11
N GLU A 186 5.32 -10.07 -2.15
CA GLU A 186 4.46 -9.82 -0.99
C GLU A 186 2.99 -10.03 -1.39
N MET A 187 2.16 -10.39 -0.42
CA MET A 187 0.72 -10.54 -0.59
C MET A 187 -0.01 -9.92 0.59
N HIS A 188 -1.16 -9.32 0.33
CA HIS A 188 -2.05 -8.73 1.32
C HIS A 188 -3.46 -9.30 1.16
N LEU A 189 -4.13 -9.67 2.26
CA LEU A 189 -5.51 -10.20 2.23
C LEU A 189 -6.55 -9.06 2.24
N ARG A 190 -6.29 -8.05 1.41
CA ARG A 190 -7.12 -6.85 1.19
C ARG A 190 -6.77 -6.26 -0.17
N PHE A 191 -7.67 -5.46 -0.74
CA PHE A 191 -7.37 -4.61 -1.90
C PHE A 191 -6.60 -3.35 -1.49
N THR A 192 -6.07 -2.58 -2.44
CA THR A 192 -5.41 -1.31 -2.14
C THR A 192 -6.42 -0.19 -1.97
N PRO A 193 -6.61 0.36 -0.76
CA PRO A 193 -7.67 1.34 -0.51
C PRO A 193 -7.36 2.75 -1.01
N GLN A 194 -6.17 2.98 -1.60
CA GLN A 194 -5.75 4.30 -2.09
C GLN A 194 -6.58 4.77 -3.28
N TRP A 195 -7.14 3.86 -4.09
CA TRP A 195 -7.81 4.18 -5.35
C TRP A 195 -9.05 3.31 -5.59
N ALA A 196 -9.79 3.01 -4.52
CA ALA A 196 -11.02 2.22 -4.60
C ALA A 196 -12.10 2.87 -5.49
N ASP A 197 -12.12 4.19 -5.56
CA ASP A 197 -12.99 4.98 -6.43
C ASP A 197 -12.68 4.80 -7.92
N LEU A 198 -11.43 4.47 -8.26
CA LEU A 198 -11.03 4.30 -9.66
C LEU A 198 -11.51 2.96 -10.26
N TYR A 199 -11.92 1.98 -9.46
CA TYR A 199 -12.45 0.71 -9.99
C TYR A 199 -13.88 0.80 -10.54
N GLY A 200 -14.52 1.97 -10.44
CA GLY A 200 -15.86 2.24 -10.96
C GLY A 200 -16.96 2.05 -9.92
N ASP A 201 -18.08 2.71 -10.16
CA ASP A 201 -19.17 2.91 -9.19
C ASP A 201 -19.81 1.61 -8.68
N LYS A 202 -19.73 0.53 -9.46
CA LYS A 202 -20.32 -0.78 -9.11
C LYS A 202 -19.34 -1.68 -8.37
N TRP A 203 -18.05 -1.38 -8.39
CA TRP A 203 -17.02 -2.29 -7.90
C TRP A 203 -17.15 -2.55 -6.39
N LEU A 204 -17.37 -1.51 -5.58
CA LEU A 204 -17.55 -1.68 -4.13
C LEU A 204 -18.80 -2.52 -3.79
N ASN A 205 -19.86 -2.44 -4.59
CA ASN A 205 -21.03 -3.30 -4.41
C ASN A 205 -20.68 -4.77 -4.73
N ALA A 206 -19.86 -5.03 -5.76
CA ALA A 206 -19.36 -6.37 -6.05
C ALA A 206 -18.46 -6.89 -4.92
N VAL A 207 -17.61 -6.02 -4.33
CA VAL A 207 -16.83 -6.36 -3.13
C VAL A 207 -17.75 -6.72 -1.97
N VAL A 208 -18.81 -5.96 -1.69
CA VAL A 208 -19.77 -6.30 -0.63
C VAL A 208 -20.39 -7.68 -0.88
N ARG A 209 -20.86 -7.94 -2.10
CA ARG A 209 -21.42 -9.26 -2.47
C ARG A 209 -20.41 -10.39 -2.37
N LEU A 210 -19.12 -10.13 -2.62
CA LEU A 210 -18.07 -11.13 -2.40
C LEU A 210 -18.00 -11.58 -0.94
N TYR A 211 -18.15 -10.65 0.02
CA TYR A 211 -18.08 -10.99 1.43
C TYR A 211 -19.40 -11.55 1.98
N VAL A 212 -20.54 -11.07 1.48
CA VAL A 212 -21.90 -11.51 1.89
C VAL A 212 -22.27 -12.83 1.23
N ASP A 213 -22.32 -12.83 -0.10
CA ASP A 213 -22.92 -13.89 -0.93
C ASP A 213 -21.87 -14.89 -1.44
N LYS A 214 -20.58 -14.59 -1.26
CA LYS A 214 -19.45 -15.39 -1.78
C LYS A 214 -19.43 -15.53 -3.30
N VAL A 215 -19.94 -14.52 -4.01
CA VAL A 215 -19.94 -14.44 -5.48
C VAL A 215 -19.27 -13.17 -5.97
N TRP A 216 -18.77 -13.20 -7.19
CA TRP A 216 -18.25 -12.02 -7.88
C TRP A 216 -19.04 -11.77 -9.16
N GLU A 217 -19.69 -10.61 -9.23
CA GLU A 217 -20.45 -10.18 -10.40
C GLU A 217 -20.12 -8.71 -10.67
N LEU A 218 -19.28 -8.49 -11.67
CA LEU A 218 -18.90 -7.18 -12.16
C LEU A 218 -18.56 -7.28 -13.63
N ASP A 219 -19.22 -6.46 -14.46
CA ASP A 219 -18.72 -6.16 -15.79
C ASP A 219 -17.73 -5.00 -15.68
N ASP A 220 -16.47 -5.28 -16.00
CA ASP A 220 -15.34 -4.34 -15.99
C ASP A 220 -14.65 -4.35 -17.37
N SER A 221 -15.43 -4.58 -18.43
CA SER A 221 -14.94 -4.65 -19.82
C SER A 221 -14.67 -3.27 -20.43
N ASP A 222 -15.25 -2.21 -19.88
CA ASP A 222 -15.08 -0.81 -20.31
C ASP A 222 -13.98 -0.07 -19.53
N ARG A 223 -13.14 -0.80 -18.79
CA ARG A 223 -12.03 -0.25 -18.02
C ARG A 223 -11.12 0.66 -18.85
N ILE A 224 -10.69 1.76 -18.25
CA ILE A 224 -9.77 2.73 -18.84
C ILE A 224 -8.49 2.89 -17.99
N ASP A 225 -7.47 3.50 -18.58
CA ASP A 225 -6.27 3.87 -17.85
C ASP A 225 -6.58 5.00 -16.87
N GLN A 226 -6.11 4.87 -15.63
CA GLN A 226 -6.38 5.83 -14.56
C GLN A 226 -5.14 6.03 -13.70
N TYR A 227 -5.13 7.09 -12.90
CA TYR A 227 -3.91 7.56 -12.23
C TYR A 227 -4.16 7.93 -10.78
N SER A 228 -3.20 7.63 -9.91
CA SER A 228 -3.16 8.12 -8.53
C SER A 228 -1.87 8.91 -8.33
N VAL A 229 -1.98 10.24 -8.40
CA VAL A 229 -0.85 11.19 -8.36
C VAL A 229 -0.57 11.59 -6.91
N ILE A 230 0.70 11.56 -6.52
CA ILE A 230 1.09 11.77 -5.12
C ILE A 230 1.76 13.14 -4.96
N LEU A 231 1.28 13.90 -3.98
CA LEU A 231 1.92 15.12 -3.53
C LEU A 231 2.82 14.83 -2.32
N TRP A 232 4.12 14.89 -2.54
CA TRP A 232 5.13 14.76 -1.49
C TRP A 232 5.58 16.12 -0.95
N GLY A 233 5.88 16.12 0.35
CA GLY A 233 6.64 17.14 1.09
C GLY A 233 7.88 16.52 1.75
N SER A 234 8.69 17.36 2.40
CA SER A 234 9.86 16.93 3.17
C SER A 234 9.46 16.33 4.51
N GLN A 235 10.17 15.30 4.97
CA GLN A 235 10.00 14.76 6.33
C GLN A 235 10.56 15.68 7.43
N GLN A 236 11.35 16.70 7.06
CA GLN A 236 11.98 17.63 8.00
C GLN A 236 11.13 18.88 8.29
N ARG A 237 9.91 18.92 7.77
CA ARG A 237 8.99 20.06 7.87
C ARG A 237 7.69 19.61 8.50
N SER A 238 6.98 20.56 9.10
CA SER A 238 5.56 20.41 9.42
C SER A 238 4.71 21.14 8.40
N TYR A 239 3.44 20.73 8.29
CA TYR A 239 2.52 21.24 7.28
C TYR A 239 1.17 21.63 7.91
N CYS A 240 0.56 22.70 7.41
CA CYS A 240 -0.83 23.04 7.67
C CYS A 240 -1.73 22.44 6.59
N LEU A 241 -2.94 22.04 6.98
CA LEU A 241 -3.96 21.58 6.05
C LEU A 241 -4.31 22.69 5.05
N PRO A 242 -4.57 22.34 3.79
CA PRO A 242 -5.03 23.31 2.81
C PRO A 242 -6.44 23.80 3.18
N PRO A 243 -6.79 25.07 2.91
CA PRO A 243 -8.16 25.56 3.07
C PRO A 243 -9.16 24.68 2.29
N ALA A 244 -10.34 24.44 2.87
CA ALA A 244 -11.37 23.60 2.22
C ALA A 244 -11.75 24.10 0.81
N ALA A 245 -11.76 25.41 0.59
CA ALA A 245 -12.02 26.01 -0.73
C ALA A 245 -10.96 25.60 -1.78
N GLU A 246 -9.69 25.46 -1.39
CA GLU A 246 -8.63 25.02 -2.29
C GLU A 246 -8.72 23.52 -2.59
N VAL A 247 -9.12 22.72 -1.59
CA VAL A 247 -9.43 21.30 -1.82
C VAL A 247 -10.59 21.16 -2.80
N SER A 248 -11.68 21.91 -2.62
CA SER A 248 -12.82 21.93 -3.56
C SER A 248 -12.40 22.40 -4.95
N ARG A 249 -11.53 23.41 -5.06
CA ARG A 249 -10.99 23.89 -6.33
C ARG A 249 -10.17 22.83 -7.06
N ALA A 250 -9.33 22.09 -6.33
CA ALA A 250 -8.59 20.97 -6.88
C ALA A 250 -9.51 19.82 -7.31
N ALA A 251 -10.54 19.51 -6.51
CA ALA A 251 -11.50 18.45 -6.81
C ALA A 251 -12.37 18.77 -8.03
N ALA A 252 -12.63 20.07 -8.28
CA ALA A 252 -13.38 20.55 -9.43
C ALA A 252 -12.59 20.56 -10.75
N VAL A 253 -11.31 20.14 -10.76
CA VAL A 253 -10.55 19.98 -12.01
C VAL A 253 -11.17 18.83 -12.82
N PRO A 254 -11.61 19.07 -14.08
CA PRO A 254 -12.16 18.00 -14.91
C PRO A 254 -11.19 16.83 -15.05
N GLY A 255 -11.71 15.61 -14.87
CA GLY A 255 -10.91 14.38 -14.87
C GLY A 255 -10.37 13.96 -13.50
N VAL A 256 -10.53 14.77 -12.44
CA VAL A 256 -10.25 14.35 -11.06
C VAL A 256 -11.43 13.52 -10.53
N SER A 257 -11.11 12.39 -9.89
CA SER A 257 -12.06 11.53 -9.20
C SER A 257 -12.18 11.89 -7.73
N SER A 258 -11.05 11.95 -7.02
CA SER A 258 -11.04 12.22 -5.57
C SER A 258 -9.74 12.84 -5.08
N ILE A 259 -9.81 13.43 -3.89
CA ILE A 259 -8.66 14.02 -3.19
C ILE A 259 -8.58 13.45 -1.79
N GLN A 260 -7.39 13.00 -1.42
CA GLN A 260 -7.07 12.54 -0.07
C GLN A 260 -5.97 13.45 0.49
N VAL A 261 -6.29 14.28 1.48
CA VAL A 261 -5.26 14.99 2.26
C VAL A 261 -4.80 14.03 3.36
N SER A 262 -3.61 13.47 3.20
CA SER A 262 -3.20 12.23 3.87
C SER A 262 -2.39 12.44 5.15
N PHE A 263 -2.59 13.57 5.83
CA PHE A 263 -1.93 13.89 7.09
C PHE A 263 -2.86 14.63 8.05
N HIS A 264 -2.47 14.69 9.31
CA HIS A 264 -3.11 15.49 10.34
C HIS A 264 -2.15 16.59 10.80
N GLU A 265 -2.69 17.77 11.07
CA GLU A 265 -1.91 18.82 11.75
C GLU A 265 -1.50 18.32 13.14
N ASN A 266 -0.28 18.65 13.55
CA ASN A 266 0.25 18.37 14.88
C ASN A 266 0.40 16.87 15.24
N VAL A 267 0.32 15.97 14.26
CA VAL A 267 0.73 14.58 14.44
C VAL A 267 2.19 14.45 14.07
N ASP A 268 2.98 13.83 14.96
CA ASP A 268 4.40 13.55 14.74
C ASP A 268 4.59 12.84 13.38
N PRO A 269 5.33 13.44 12.42
CA PRO A 269 5.56 12.87 11.09
C PRO A 269 6.12 11.44 11.13
N THR A 270 6.83 11.07 12.19
CA THR A 270 7.41 9.73 12.39
C THR A 270 6.36 8.65 12.69
N THR A 271 5.16 9.04 13.12
CA THR A 271 4.06 8.10 13.39
C THR A 271 3.34 7.68 12.11
N ALA A 272 3.37 8.53 11.07
CA ALA A 272 2.79 8.26 9.76
C ALA A 272 3.64 7.25 8.96
N SER A 273 2.98 6.33 8.26
CA SER A 273 3.66 5.38 7.36
C SER A 273 4.10 6.10 6.08
N ASN A 274 5.34 6.59 6.06
CA ASN A 274 5.96 7.26 4.92
C ASN A 274 7.23 6.51 4.46
N PRO A 275 7.55 6.54 3.15
CA PRO A 275 8.82 6.00 2.67
C PRO A 275 9.95 6.94 3.11
N PRO A 276 11.22 6.49 3.20
CA PRO A 276 12.33 7.31 3.67
C PRO A 276 12.47 8.67 2.95
N GLY A 277 12.14 8.74 1.66
CA GLY A 277 12.36 9.92 0.83
C GLY A 277 11.45 11.12 1.08
N GLY A 278 10.28 10.95 1.70
CA GLY A 278 9.31 12.06 1.76
C GLY A 278 8.11 11.83 2.66
N PHE A 279 7.38 12.90 2.92
CA PHE A 279 6.15 12.94 3.70
C PHE A 279 4.95 13.10 2.76
N ARG A 280 3.98 12.19 2.82
CA ARG A 280 2.84 12.20 1.90
C ARG A 280 1.80 13.24 2.33
N LEU A 281 1.68 14.31 1.56
CA LEU A 281 0.76 15.41 1.85
C LEU A 281 -0.63 15.14 1.30
N ALA A 282 -0.71 14.72 0.04
CA ALA A 282 -1.98 14.41 -0.59
C ALA A 282 -1.84 13.35 -1.68
N ILE A 283 -2.98 12.76 -2.02
CA ILE A 283 -3.14 11.84 -3.16
C ILE A 283 -4.33 12.35 -3.96
N VAL A 284 -4.17 12.43 -5.28
CA VAL A 284 -5.22 12.79 -6.21
C VAL A 284 -5.45 11.63 -7.15
N ASN A 285 -6.65 11.07 -7.13
CA ASN A 285 -7.06 10.05 -8.08
C ASN A 285 -7.72 10.74 -9.27
N SER A 286 -7.39 10.32 -10.49
CA SER A 286 -7.88 10.95 -11.72
C SER A 286 -7.97 9.96 -12.87
N TYR A 287 -8.86 10.25 -13.81
CA TYR A 287 -9.01 9.53 -15.09
C TYR A 287 -7.94 9.97 -16.11
N GLU A 288 -7.33 11.13 -15.89
CA GLU A 288 -6.24 11.66 -16.72
C GLU A 288 -5.06 12.09 -15.84
N LEU A 289 -3.83 11.74 -16.25
CA LEU A 289 -2.63 12.07 -15.48
C LEU A 289 -2.44 13.59 -15.31
N GLU A 290 -2.67 14.36 -16.37
CA GLU A 290 -2.50 15.81 -16.36
C GLU A 290 -3.55 16.52 -15.47
N ALA A 291 -4.78 15.98 -15.40
CA ALA A 291 -5.78 16.46 -14.45
C ALA A 291 -5.31 16.28 -13.00
N GLY A 292 -4.78 15.09 -12.68
CA GLY A 292 -4.20 14.79 -11.37
C GLY A 292 -3.03 15.72 -11.03
N ARG A 293 -2.11 15.97 -11.97
CA ARG A 293 -0.99 16.91 -11.82
C ARG A 293 -1.43 18.36 -11.61
N LYS A 294 -2.46 18.80 -12.33
CA LYS A 294 -3.02 20.14 -12.16
C LYS A 294 -3.62 20.32 -10.76
N ALA A 295 -4.36 19.33 -10.28
CA ALA A 295 -4.92 19.35 -8.93
C ALA A 295 -3.85 19.26 -7.83
N THR A 296 -2.80 18.44 -7.98
CA THR A 296 -1.68 18.43 -7.02
C THR A 296 -0.92 19.75 -6.99
N LYS A 297 -0.79 20.46 -8.11
CA LYS A 297 -0.22 21.82 -8.14
C LYS A 297 -1.06 22.81 -7.31
N ILE A 298 -2.38 22.77 -7.45
CA ILE A 298 -3.31 23.58 -6.64
C ILE A 298 -3.10 23.31 -5.15
N LEU A 299 -3.05 22.03 -4.76
CA LEU A 299 -2.85 21.64 -3.37
C LEU A 299 -1.46 22.06 -2.86
N ARG A 300 -0.41 21.95 -3.68
CA ARG A 300 0.95 22.37 -3.31
C ARG A 300 1.04 23.87 -3.02
N GLU A 301 0.34 24.70 -3.78
CA GLU A 301 0.27 26.15 -3.55
C GLU A 301 -0.51 26.50 -2.27
N ALA A 302 -1.49 25.66 -1.91
CA ALA A 302 -2.37 25.86 -0.76
C ALA A 302 -1.80 25.34 0.57
N ILE A 303 -0.99 24.27 0.54
CA ILE A 303 -0.38 23.66 1.72
C ILE A 303 0.82 24.49 2.16
N LYS A 304 0.74 25.04 3.38
CA LYS A 304 1.81 25.88 3.94
C LYS A 304 2.77 25.05 4.78
N GLU A 305 4.06 25.27 4.57
CA GLU A 305 5.11 24.73 5.44
C GLU A 305 5.22 25.56 6.73
N VAL A 306 5.47 24.86 7.83
CA VAL A 306 5.77 25.47 9.13
C VAL A 306 7.17 25.02 9.54
N ASP A 307 8.02 25.98 9.87
CA ASP A 307 9.34 25.70 10.42
C ASP A 307 9.20 24.98 11.77
N THR A 308 9.54 23.71 11.80
CA THR A 308 9.83 23.02 13.06
C THR A 308 11.18 23.50 13.55
N LYS A 309 11.27 24.01 14.78
CA LYS A 309 12.57 24.04 15.47
C LYS A 309 13.11 22.60 15.46
N PRO A 310 14.39 22.38 15.11
CA PRO A 310 14.91 21.03 14.99
C PRO A 310 14.72 20.27 16.31
N HIS A 311 14.16 19.06 16.22
CA HIS A 311 14.23 18.09 17.31
C HIS A 311 15.71 17.76 17.53
N VAL A 312 16.30 18.34 18.57
CA VAL A 312 17.60 17.89 19.08
C VAL A 312 17.38 16.48 19.61
N ASN A 313 18.13 15.52 19.06
CA ASN A 313 18.15 14.13 19.49
C ASN A 313 18.16 14.02 21.03
N GLY A 314 17.37 13.09 21.54
CA GLY A 314 17.03 12.95 22.95
C GLY A 314 18.21 13.09 23.92
N VAL A 315 18.12 14.12 24.76
CA VAL A 315 18.30 13.98 26.19
C VAL A 315 17.03 14.59 26.80
N THR A 316 16.21 13.75 27.44
CA THR A 316 15.07 14.20 28.24
C THR A 316 15.59 15.04 29.40
N GLY A 317 15.66 16.35 29.19
CA GLY A 317 15.81 17.33 30.27
C GLY A 317 14.44 17.53 30.91
N SER A 318 14.24 16.96 32.09
CA SER A 318 13.12 17.29 32.97
C SER A 318 12.98 18.81 33.09
N ALA A 319 11.81 19.35 32.75
CA ALA A 319 11.46 20.72 33.06
C ALA A 319 11.37 20.87 34.58
N VAL A 320 12.47 21.27 35.22
CA VAL A 320 12.46 21.74 36.60
C VAL A 320 12.03 23.19 36.57
N CYS A 321 10.77 23.41 36.94
CA CYS A 321 10.26 24.72 37.31
C CYS A 321 10.95 25.13 38.62
N ARG A 322 11.83 26.15 38.58
CA ARG A 322 12.29 26.86 39.78
C ARG A 322 11.85 28.31 39.68
N CYS A 323 10.75 28.62 40.34
CA CYS A 323 10.43 29.98 40.77
C CYS A 323 10.72 30.09 42.28
N HIS A 324 11.56 31.08 42.61
CA HIS A 324 11.53 31.91 43.83
C HIS A 324 11.84 31.26 45.19
N LYS A 325 13.06 31.48 45.70
CA LYS A 325 13.40 32.54 46.67
C LYS A 325 14.92 32.69 46.79
#